data_AF-W0Q1Z0-F1
#
_entry.id   AF-W0Q1Z0-F1
#
_cell.length_a   1.000
_cell.length_b   1.000
_cell.length_c   1.000
_cell.angle_alpha   90.00
_cell.angle_beta   90.00
_cell.angle_gamma   90.00
#
_symmetry.space_group_name_H-M   'P 1'
#
loop_
_entity.id
_entity.type
_entity.pdbx_description
1 polymer ?
#
loop_
_entity_poly.entity_id
_entity_poly.type
_entity_poly.pdbx_seq_one_letter_code
_entity_poly.pdbx_strand_id
1 'polypeptide(L)' 'MLKEKGYDEFLAEKIRIGREQARAGQGVPLEVAKQRTKEKLERKIREMELSRNRDVVYG' A
#
# COMPACT_ATOMS: atom_id res chain seq x y z
N MET A 1 -13.38 -12.70 -15.47
CA MET A 1 -12.15 -12.68 -14.63
C MET A 1 -12.19 -13.93 -13.77
N LEU A 2 -11.26 -14.88 -13.96
CA LEU A 2 -11.19 -16.05 -13.08
C LEU A 2 -10.65 -15.59 -11.73
N LYS A 3 -11.40 -15.76 -10.64
CA LYS A 3 -10.88 -15.51 -9.29
C LYS A 3 -9.98 -16.68 -8.89
N GLU A 4 -8.78 -16.39 -8.40
CA GLU A 4 -7.89 -17.41 -7.86
C GLU A 4 -8.53 -18.07 -6.63
N LYS A 5 -8.29 -19.37 -6.43
CA LYS A 5 -8.72 -20.07 -5.20
C LYS A 5 -8.17 -19.32 -3.98
N GLY A 6 -9.02 -19.03 -2.99
CA GLY A 6 -8.63 -18.30 -1.79
C GLY A 6 -8.85 -16.78 -1.88
N TYR A 7 -9.14 -16.23 -3.06
CA TYR A 7 -9.35 -14.79 -3.21
C TYR A 7 -10.59 -14.30 -2.46
N ASP A 8 -11.68 -15.06 -2.50
CA ASP A 8 -12.92 -14.67 -1.85
C ASP A 8 -12.81 -14.76 -0.32
N GLU A 9 -12.10 -15.75 0.20
CA GLU A 9 -11.77 -15.90 1.61
C GLU A 9 -10.86 -14.78 2.09
N PHE A 10 -9.82 -14.45 1.32
CA PHE A 10 -8.94 -13.31 1.57
C PHE A 10 -9.73 -11.99 1.59
N LEU A 11 -10.59 -11.78 0.60
CA LEU A 11 -11.41 -10.57 0.51
C LEU A 11 -12.39 -10.46 1.68
N ALA A 12 -13.06 -11.55 2.03
CA ALA A 12 -13.97 -11.61 3.17
C ALA A 12 -13.26 -11.23 4.47
N GLU A 13 -12.05 -11.75 4.69
CA GLU A 13 -11.23 -11.44 5.86
C GLU A 13 -10.80 -9.97 5.88
N LYS A 14 -10.34 -9.42 4.76
CA LYS A 14 -9.98 -7.99 4.67
C LYS A 14 -11.17 -7.07 4.94
N ILE A 15 -12.35 -7.42 4.44
CA ILE A 15 -13.58 -6.65 4.69
C ILE A 15 -13.97 -6.74 6.17
N ARG A 16 -13.88 -7.93 6.79
CA ARG A 16 -14.17 -8.12 8.21
C ARG A 16 -13.28 -7.23 9.07
N ILE A 17 -11.96 -7.28 8.87
CA ILE A 17 -10.99 -6.44 9.58
C ILE A 17 -11.30 -4.95 9.38
N GLY A 18 -11.53 -4.51 8.14
CA GLY A 18 -11.83 -3.11 7.85
C GLY A 18 -13.10 -2.61 8.56
N ARG A 19 -14.13 -3.45 8.64
CA ARG A 19 -15.37 -3.13 9.38
C ARG A 19 -15.12 -3.04 10.89
N GLU A 20 -14.33 -3.93 11.46
CA GLU A 20 -13.98 -3.90 12.89
C GLU A 20 -13.17 -2.66 13.24
N GLN A 21 -12.18 -2.30 12.43
CA GLN A 21 -11.39 -1.09 12.59
C GLN A 21 -12.27 0.17 12.51
N ALA A 22 -13.15 0.24 11.51
CA ALA A 22 -14.10 1.35 11.38
C ALA A 22 -15.03 1.47 12.60
N ARG A 23 -15.55 0.35 13.11
CA ARG A 23 -16.38 0.33 14.33
C ARG A 23 -15.61 0.77 15.58
N ALA A 24 -14.31 0.45 15.65
CA ALA A 24 -13.43 0.90 16.73
C ALA A 24 -12.97 2.36 16.59
N GLY A 25 -13.48 3.11 15.61
CA GLY A 25 -13.07 4.49 15.34
C GLY A 25 -11.67 4.61 14.76
N GLN A 26 -11.08 3.50 14.30
CA GLN A 26 -9.77 3.48 13.69
C GLN A 26 -9.88 3.89 12.21
N GLY A 27 -9.04 4.83 11.81
CA GLY A 27 -9.02 5.40 10.48
C GLY A 27 -8.22 6.68 10.47
N VAL A 28 -8.03 7.26 9.30
CA VAL A 28 -7.44 8.59 9.17
C VAL A 28 -8.31 9.46 8.26
N PRO A 29 -8.32 10.79 8.48
CA PRO A 29 -8.93 11.70 7.53
C PRO A 29 -8.35 11.53 6.12
N LEU A 30 -9.16 11.81 5.11
CA LEU A 30 -8.76 11.69 3.71
C LEU A 30 -7.47 12.45 3.41
N GLU A 31 -7.32 13.66 3.93
CA GLU A 31 -6.14 14.48 3.69
C GLU A 31 -4.87 13.87 4.29
N VAL A 32 -4.97 13.23 5.46
CA VAL A 32 -3.86 12.49 6.06
C VAL A 32 -3.49 11.26 5.21
N ALA A 33 -4.48 10.56 4.66
CA ALA A 33 -4.23 9.42 3.76
C ALA A 33 -3.54 9.86 2.46
N LYS A 34 -3.97 10.98 1.86
CA LYS A 34 -3.33 11.57 0.68
C LYS A 34 -1.88 11.95 0.95
N GLN A 35 -1.63 12.64 2.06
CA GLN A 35 -0.29 13.06 2.45
C GLN A 35 0.64 11.85 2.67
N ARG A 36 0.19 10.84 3.43
CA ARG A 36 0.95 9.59 3.63
C ARG A 36 1.24 8.87 2.32
N THR A 37 0.31 8.92 1.37
CA THR A 37 0.50 8.30 0.05
C THR A 37 1.54 9.06 -0.77
N LYS A 38 1.48 10.40 -0.77
CA LYS A 38 2.47 11.26 -1.43
C LYS A 38 3.88 10.99 -0.90
N GLU A 39 4.06 10.96 0.42
CA GLU A 39 5.36 10.68 1.06
C GLU A 39 5.90 9.29 0.68
N LYS A 40 5.03 8.28 0.61
CA LYS A 40 5.41 6.93 0.16
C LYS A 40 5.89 6.93 -1.29
N LEU A 41 5.20 7.66 -2.17
CA LEU A 41 5.60 7.78 -3.58
C LEU A 41 6.95 8.49 -3.71
N GLU A 42 7.12 9.64 -3.07
CA GLU A 42 8.38 10.40 -3.10
C GLU A 42 9.56 9.60 -2.54
N ARG A 43 9.33 8.81 -1.47
CA ARG A 43 10.34 7.89 -0.96
C ARG A 43 10.66 6.81 -2.00
N LYS A 44 9.65 6.20 -2.62
CA LYS A 44 9.88 5.13 -3.59
C LYS A 44 10.59 5.61 -4.85
N ILE A 45 10.27 6.82 -5.31
CA ILE A 45 10.97 7.47 -6.43
C ILE A 45 12.47 7.61 -6.09
N ARG A 46 12.80 8.15 -4.92
CA ARG A 46 14.21 8.26 -4.47
C ARG A 46 14.90 6.91 -4.36
N GLU A 47 14.23 5.89 -3.83
CA GLU A 47 14.76 4.51 -3.78
C GLU A 47 15.09 3.99 -5.20
N MET A 48 14.20 4.23 -6.16
CA MET A 48 14.38 3.79 -7.54
C MET A 48 15.54 4.53 -8.22
N GLU A 49 15.65 5.85 -8.03
CA GLU A 49 16.78 6.66 -8.53
C GLU A 49 18.12 6.18 -7.96
N LEU A 50 18.17 5.92 -6.65
CA LEU A 50 19.36 5.38 -5.98
C LEU A 50 19.71 3.96 -6.45
N SER A 51 18.72 3.12 -6.79
CA SER A 51 18.98 1.79 -7.37
C SER A 51 19.53 1.92 -8.79
N ARG A 52 18.95 2.81 -9.60
CA ARG A 52 19.36 3.04 -10.99
C ARG A 52 20.80 3.56 -11.07
N ASN A 53 21.23 4.40 -10.14
CA ASN A 53 22.62 4.87 -10.09
C ASN A 53 23.60 3.79 -9.60
N ARG A 54 23.15 2.80 -8.82
CA ARG A 54 23.99 1.67 -8.37
C ARG A 54 24.19 0.62 -9.46
N ASP A 55 23.17 0.39 -10.28
CA ASP A 55 23.25 -0.55 -11.41
C ASP A 55 24.21 -0.07 -12.52
N VAL A 56 24.51 1.24 -12.60
CA VAL A 56 25.43 1.82 -13.59
C VAL A 56 26.90 1.80 -13.12
N VAL A 57 27.17 1.62 -11.82
CA VAL A 57 28.54 1.60 -11.26
C VAL A 57 29.17 0.19 -11.24
N TYR A 58 28.36 -0.86 -11.42
CA TYR A 58 28.81 -2.24 -11.61
C TYR A 58 28.51 -2.74 -13.04
N GLY A 59 28.77 -1.90 -14.04
CA GLY A 59 28.76 -2.26 -15.46
C GLY A 59 30.17 -2.25 -16.02
#